data_AF-A0A965ASR7-F1
#
_entry.id   AF-A0A965ASR7-F1
#
_cell.length_a   1.000
_cell.length_b   1.000
_cell.length_c   1.000
_cell.angle_alpha   90.00
_cell.angle_beta   90.00
_cell.angle_gamma   90.00
#
_symmetry.space_group_name_H-M   'P 1'
#
loop_
_entity.id
_entity.type
_entity.pdbx_description
1 polymer ?
#
loop_
_entity_poly.entity_id
_entity_poly.type
_entity_poly.pdbx_seq_one_letter_code
_entity_poly.pdbx_strand_id
1 'polypeptide(L)'
;MKQPDEMKQQETVGPWSSWGVLVVVLSVVGCGGQPEPPVAPEVRIVPQVSQEVRGKLLDGALAVLGSLEKYDEESAAAQVFDRLNQWIHADPVGDEAASAAWKADPLLDGLPAAYQPLCKPERLGSAVFDANRDVIAIRDQRWLADIAISARGEALDDLDIATALFRWTIRSLAIESDPPLAATPESRGVRWFERGEILLAGRASAAQRSWIFLELLRQAGLHGVMLATVDAEGGLRPWIPALISGGEAYLFEPTYGLPITRADGSGIATARQAAADPAILDRLDQGGRPYPVAAADMQRLGVLVAADPEALSRRMALVEKNLVGAATVRLAVDATALGTLAAAALPESDNAPSMSLWRFPFEVRRRRLAGDRATTAAVARELAGFAVAMDQGGGTRGSGLRGRRTIRPLYAGRLREFRGELDGPEGAKKAYLMARPSRAVLNDLLKQVPEAQRDAVQRLYEQMKEDATYWLGVVTLAEEDYETAIDYLGRMTLEASPDGRWAAAARLNLATAKVGVGATAEAIALLNEDRSPQRFGSRLRAAELAESAEKNRAEVGN
;
A
#
# COMPACT_ATOMS: atom_id res chain seq x y z
N MET A 1 2.39 -36.36 -51.59
CA MET A 1 2.31 -35.79 -52.95
C MET A 1 2.03 -34.29 -52.80
N LYS A 2 2.97 -33.47 -53.29
CA LYS A 2 3.00 -32.00 -53.42
C LYS A 2 3.18 -31.12 -52.17
N GLN A 3 4.33 -30.43 -52.20
CA GLN A 3 4.74 -29.22 -51.47
C GLN A 3 3.79 -28.03 -51.70
N PRO A 4 3.84 -27.01 -50.84
CA PRO A 4 3.55 -25.63 -51.20
C PRO A 4 4.83 -24.85 -51.53
N ASP A 5 4.72 -24.06 -52.60
CA ASP A 5 5.73 -23.20 -53.22
C ASP A 5 6.16 -22.00 -52.37
N GLU A 6 7.45 -21.68 -52.53
CA GLU A 6 8.11 -20.44 -52.13
C GLU A 6 7.52 -19.23 -52.87
N MET A 7 7.16 -18.18 -52.13
CA MET A 7 6.83 -16.87 -52.70
C MET A 7 7.94 -15.87 -52.35
N LYS A 8 8.68 -15.50 -53.39
CA LYS A 8 9.73 -14.48 -53.44
C LYS A 8 9.21 -13.12 -52.98
N GLN A 9 9.96 -12.48 -52.08
CA GLN A 9 9.90 -11.03 -51.86
C GLN A 9 10.59 -10.33 -53.04
N GLN A 10 9.88 -9.41 -53.68
CA GLN A 10 10.42 -8.47 -54.66
C GLN A 10 10.45 -7.09 -54.01
N GLU A 11 11.67 -6.55 -53.94
CA GLU A 11 12.00 -5.18 -53.57
C GLU A 11 11.46 -4.18 -54.60
N THR A 12 10.95 -3.05 -54.11
CA THR A 12 10.72 -1.84 -54.92
C THR A 12 11.40 -0.64 -54.27
N VAL A 13 12.44 -0.17 -54.96
CA VAL A 13 13.16 1.11 -54.85
C VAL A 13 12.22 2.29 -55.17
N GLY A 14 12.02 3.27 -54.29
CA GLY A 14 12.76 4.56 -54.16
C GLY A 14 11.80 5.76 -54.42
N PRO A 15 12.18 7.06 -54.30
CA PRO A 15 13.44 7.61 -53.78
C PRO A 15 13.31 8.98 -53.00
N TRP A 16 14.45 9.64 -52.69
CA TRP A 16 14.69 11.05 -52.23
C TRP A 16 14.38 11.32 -50.73
N SER A 17 15.31 11.76 -49.86
CA SER A 17 16.38 12.73 -50.02
C SER A 17 17.53 12.50 -49.01
N SER A 18 18.74 12.50 -49.53
CA SER A 18 20.02 12.38 -48.84
C SER A 18 20.57 13.77 -48.52
N TRP A 19 20.90 14.05 -47.26
CA TRP A 19 21.73 15.18 -46.88
C TRP A 19 23.20 14.80 -47.08
N GLY A 20 23.79 15.33 -48.15
CA GLY A 20 25.21 15.20 -48.46
C GLY A 20 26.05 16.17 -47.61
N VAL A 21 27.07 15.64 -46.95
CA VAL A 21 28.14 16.40 -46.32
C VAL A 21 29.09 16.87 -47.43
N LEU A 22 29.17 18.19 -47.61
CA LEU A 22 30.12 18.84 -48.52
C LEU A 22 31.49 18.93 -47.82
N VAL A 23 32.45 18.12 -48.25
CA VAL A 23 33.86 18.26 -47.88
C VAL A 23 34.50 19.31 -48.78
N VAL A 24 34.82 20.48 -48.22
CA VAL A 24 35.65 21.48 -48.88
C VAL A 24 37.10 21.26 -48.43
N VAL A 25 37.93 20.81 -49.36
CA VAL A 25 39.39 20.79 -49.21
C VAL A 25 39.92 22.15 -49.66
N LEU A 26 40.38 22.96 -48.71
CA LEU A 26 41.15 24.18 -48.97
C LEU A 26 42.58 23.96 -48.48
N SER A 27 43.48 23.74 -49.44
CA SER A 27 44.92 23.71 -49.24
C SER A 27 45.47 25.14 -49.19
N VAL A 28 46.06 25.52 -48.05
CA VAL A 28 46.89 26.71 -47.90
C VAL A 28 48.25 26.29 -47.32
N VAL A 29 49.31 26.71 -47.99
CA VAL A 29 50.72 26.51 -47.64
C VAL A 29 51.26 27.75 -46.92
N GLY A 30 52.07 27.53 -45.88
CA GLY A 30 53.01 28.49 -45.27
C GLY A 30 52.46 29.19 -44.01
N CYS A 31 53.22 29.47 -42.95
CA CYS A 31 54.63 29.33 -42.60
C CYS A 31 54.72 29.24 -41.05
N GLY A 32 55.88 28.81 -40.54
CA GLY A 32 56.08 28.37 -39.15
C GLY A 32 55.68 29.36 -38.03
N GLY A 33 54.98 28.80 -37.05
CA GLY A 33 54.79 29.31 -35.70
C GLY A 33 54.89 28.14 -34.72
N GLN A 34 55.52 28.35 -33.57
CA GLN A 34 55.82 27.30 -32.59
C GLN A 34 54.57 26.55 -32.09
N PRO A 35 54.68 25.27 -31.69
CA PRO A 35 53.54 24.53 -31.13
C PRO A 35 53.12 25.17 -29.81
N GLU A 36 51.89 25.67 -29.75
CA GLU A 36 51.23 26.01 -28.50
C GLU A 36 51.14 24.75 -27.62
N PRO A 37 51.34 24.89 -26.29
CA PRO A 37 51.19 23.77 -25.37
C PRO A 37 49.77 23.21 -25.47
N PRO A 38 49.57 21.89 -25.26
CA PRO A 38 48.25 21.28 -25.34
C PRO A 38 47.31 21.99 -24.37
N VAL A 39 46.24 22.58 -24.91
CA VAL A 39 45.13 23.10 -24.13
C VAL A 39 44.61 21.95 -23.28
N ALA A 40 44.79 22.07 -21.96
CA ALA A 40 44.23 21.12 -20.99
C ALA A 40 42.74 20.94 -21.30
N PRO A 41 42.17 19.72 -21.17
CA PRO A 41 40.76 19.50 -21.43
C PRO A 41 39.98 20.53 -20.62
N GLU A 42 39.21 21.38 -21.33
CA GLU A 42 38.27 22.30 -20.71
C GLU A 42 37.39 21.45 -19.79
N VAL A 43 37.64 21.58 -18.48
CA VAL A 43 36.74 21.04 -17.47
C VAL A 43 35.44 21.79 -17.71
N ARG A 44 34.49 21.15 -18.41
CA ARG A 44 33.11 21.66 -18.49
C ARG A 44 32.65 21.77 -17.05
N ILE A 45 32.67 22.99 -16.52
CA ILE A 45 32.00 23.32 -15.28
C ILE A 45 30.51 23.20 -15.62
N VAL A 46 29.97 21.99 -15.43
CA VAL A 46 28.52 21.78 -15.45
C VAL A 46 27.98 22.71 -14.37
N PRO A 47 27.09 23.67 -14.68
CA PRO A 47 26.51 24.53 -13.68
C PRO A 47 25.84 23.64 -12.63
N GLN A 48 26.43 23.55 -11.45
CA GLN A 48 25.80 22.82 -10.36
C GLN A 48 24.56 23.63 -9.95
N VAL A 49 23.39 23.05 -10.22
CA VAL A 49 22.14 23.55 -9.67
C VAL A 49 22.29 23.56 -8.16
N SER A 50 21.94 24.66 -7.50
CA SER A 50 22.12 24.76 -6.05
C SER A 50 21.31 23.67 -5.33
N GLN A 51 21.83 23.19 -4.19
CA GLN A 51 21.12 22.22 -3.35
C GLN A 51 19.71 22.69 -2.96
N GLU A 52 19.52 24.01 -2.81
CA GLU A 52 18.22 24.61 -2.54
C GLU A 52 17.22 24.41 -3.70
N VAL A 53 17.64 24.66 -4.95
CA VAL A 53 16.78 24.44 -6.13
C VAL A 53 16.46 22.96 -6.29
N ARG A 54 17.45 22.10 -6.04
CA ARG A 54 17.25 20.66 -6.05
C ARG A 54 16.24 20.22 -5.00
N GLY A 55 16.35 20.72 -3.76
CA GLY A 55 15.36 20.49 -2.70
C GLY A 55 13.93 20.89 -3.14
N LYS A 56 13.77 22.09 -3.72
CA LYS A 56 12.47 22.58 -4.22
C LYS A 56 11.83 21.69 -5.29
N LEU A 57 12.62 21.06 -6.17
CA LEU A 57 12.10 20.12 -7.17
C LEU A 57 11.48 18.89 -6.50
N LEU A 58 12.16 18.34 -5.50
CA LEU A 58 11.72 17.14 -4.79
C LEU A 58 10.53 17.43 -3.86
N ASP A 59 10.61 18.52 -3.09
CA ASP A 59 9.50 19.00 -2.26
C ASP A 59 8.26 19.28 -3.11
N GLY A 60 8.45 19.91 -4.27
CA GLY A 60 7.38 20.16 -5.22
C GLY A 60 6.76 18.88 -5.75
N ALA A 61 7.55 17.85 -6.07
CA ALA A 61 7.04 16.55 -6.51
C ALA A 61 6.19 15.89 -5.41
N LEU A 62 6.68 15.85 -4.17
CA LEU A 62 5.92 15.26 -3.06
C LEU A 62 4.68 16.06 -2.66
N ALA A 63 4.71 17.39 -2.78
CA ALA A 63 3.55 18.24 -2.52
C ALA A 63 2.39 17.94 -3.50
N VAL A 64 2.71 17.69 -4.78
CA VAL A 64 1.71 17.27 -5.78
C VAL A 64 1.14 15.89 -5.43
N LEU A 65 2.00 14.92 -5.13
CA LEU A 65 1.57 13.57 -4.73
C LEU A 65 0.72 13.56 -3.44
N GLY A 66 1.05 14.45 -2.50
CA GLY A 66 0.32 14.62 -1.25
C GLY A 66 -1.05 15.30 -1.39
N SER A 67 -1.38 15.86 -2.55
CA SER A 67 -2.64 16.59 -2.77
C SER A 67 -3.29 16.30 -4.13
N LEU A 68 -3.12 15.07 -4.63
CA LEU A 68 -3.63 14.62 -5.94
C LEU A 68 -5.12 14.84 -6.14
N GLU A 69 -5.93 14.91 -5.09
CA GLU A 69 -7.35 15.23 -5.20
C GLU A 69 -7.63 16.63 -5.77
N LYS A 70 -6.62 17.50 -5.81
CA LYS A 70 -6.70 18.86 -6.37
C LYS A 70 -6.27 18.93 -7.84
N TYR A 71 -5.81 17.82 -8.41
CA TYR A 71 -5.25 17.75 -9.75
C TYR A 71 -5.97 16.75 -10.64
N ASP A 72 -5.81 16.92 -11.94
CA ASP A 72 -5.95 15.83 -12.89
C ASP A 72 -4.78 14.85 -12.70
N GLU A 73 -5.07 13.56 -12.59
CA GLU A 73 -4.06 12.55 -12.20
C GLU A 73 -2.99 12.33 -13.27
N GLU A 74 -3.38 12.31 -14.54
CA GLU A 74 -2.44 12.11 -15.65
C GLU A 74 -1.46 13.28 -15.74
N SER A 75 -1.99 14.50 -15.66
CA SER A 75 -1.20 15.73 -15.65
C SER A 75 -0.30 15.82 -14.42
N ALA A 76 -0.79 15.43 -13.23
CA ALA A 76 -0.02 15.41 -12.01
C ALA A 76 1.13 14.40 -12.06
N ALA A 77 0.87 13.20 -12.57
CA ALA A 77 1.89 12.17 -12.71
C ALA A 77 3.00 12.60 -13.66
N ALA A 78 2.66 13.21 -14.80
CA ALA A 78 3.63 13.77 -15.75
C ALA A 78 4.48 14.88 -15.09
N GLN A 79 3.84 15.80 -14.36
CA GLN A 79 4.55 16.87 -13.65
C GLN A 79 5.52 16.32 -12.59
N VAL A 80 5.10 15.31 -11.83
CA VAL A 80 5.95 14.67 -10.82
C VAL A 80 7.13 13.97 -11.48
N PHE A 81 6.88 13.22 -12.55
CA PHE A 81 7.92 12.55 -13.33
C PHE A 81 8.99 13.52 -13.83
N ASP A 82 8.56 14.64 -14.44
CA ASP A 82 9.48 15.66 -14.95
C ASP A 82 10.33 16.27 -13.83
N ARG A 83 9.74 16.56 -12.68
CA ARG A 83 10.46 17.10 -11.51
C ARG A 83 11.48 16.12 -10.96
N LEU A 84 11.15 14.83 -10.88
CA LEU A 84 12.07 13.78 -10.43
C LEU A 84 13.26 13.63 -11.38
N ASN A 85 13.03 13.65 -12.69
CA ASN A 85 14.10 13.59 -13.68
C ASN A 85 14.98 14.86 -13.65
N GLN A 86 14.38 16.05 -13.54
CA GLN A 86 15.16 17.28 -13.36
C GLN A 86 16.00 17.23 -12.08
N TRP A 87 15.44 16.72 -10.99
CA TRP A 87 16.11 16.60 -9.70
C TRP A 87 17.33 15.68 -9.75
N ILE A 88 17.24 14.52 -10.42
CA ILE A 88 18.37 13.59 -10.49
C ILE A 88 19.45 14.08 -11.44
N HIS A 89 19.09 14.70 -12.56
CA HIS A 89 20.04 15.28 -13.51
C HIS A 89 20.71 16.57 -13.01
N ALA A 90 20.18 17.20 -11.95
CA ALA A 90 20.73 18.39 -11.34
C ALA A 90 22.02 18.13 -10.52
N ASP A 91 22.37 16.87 -10.22
CA ASP A 91 23.58 16.49 -9.48
C ASP A 91 24.28 15.26 -10.10
N PRO A 92 24.91 15.42 -11.28
CA PRO A 92 25.56 14.30 -11.98
C PRO A 92 26.73 13.71 -11.18
N VAL A 93 27.46 14.53 -10.41
CA VAL A 93 28.60 14.06 -9.60
C VAL A 93 28.13 13.23 -8.40
N GLY A 94 27.10 13.70 -7.69
CA GLY A 94 26.48 12.91 -6.63
C GLY A 94 25.82 11.64 -7.15
N ASP A 95 25.26 11.68 -8.36
CA ASP A 95 24.70 10.51 -9.03
C ASP A 95 25.77 9.46 -9.39
N GLU A 96 26.91 9.87 -9.95
CA GLU A 96 28.04 8.98 -10.23
C GLU A 96 28.60 8.33 -8.95
N ALA A 97 28.79 9.12 -7.88
CA ALA A 97 29.24 8.61 -6.60
C ALA A 97 28.25 7.61 -5.99
N ALA A 98 26.95 7.91 -6.05
CA ALA A 98 25.89 7.00 -5.61
C ALA A 98 25.85 5.71 -6.45
N SER A 99 26.06 5.82 -7.76
CA SER A 99 26.17 4.70 -8.69
C SER A 99 27.29 3.74 -8.30
N ALA A 100 28.47 4.28 -7.98
CA ALA A 100 29.62 3.46 -7.60
C ALA A 100 29.46 2.76 -6.25
N ALA A 101 28.74 3.37 -5.30
CA ALA A 101 28.49 2.82 -3.97
C ALA A 101 27.33 1.82 -3.93
N TRP A 102 26.36 1.94 -4.84
CA TRP A 102 25.16 1.11 -4.83
C TRP A 102 25.45 -0.33 -5.27
N LYS A 103 24.82 -1.28 -4.58
CA LYS A 103 24.86 -2.71 -4.91
C LYS A 103 23.46 -3.28 -4.80
N ALA A 104 23.15 -4.25 -5.67
CA ALA A 104 21.93 -5.03 -5.56
C ALA A 104 21.91 -5.80 -4.23
N ASP A 105 20.74 -5.89 -3.60
CA ASP A 105 20.58 -6.62 -2.35
C ASP A 105 20.84 -8.13 -2.54
N PRO A 106 21.70 -8.77 -1.72
CA PRO A 106 22.00 -10.20 -1.83
C PRO A 106 20.80 -11.14 -1.78
N LEU A 107 19.70 -10.76 -1.10
CA LEU A 107 18.50 -11.62 -1.03
C LEU A 107 17.80 -11.79 -2.38
N LEU A 108 18.16 -10.99 -3.41
CA LEU A 108 17.70 -11.19 -4.78
C LEU A 108 18.15 -12.53 -5.37
N ASP A 109 19.29 -13.08 -4.94
CA ASP A 109 19.79 -14.37 -5.43
C ASP A 109 18.86 -15.54 -5.04
N GLY A 110 18.14 -15.40 -3.91
CA GLY A 110 17.15 -16.38 -3.44
C GLY A 110 15.76 -16.24 -4.09
N LEU A 111 15.56 -15.24 -4.95
CA LEU A 111 14.26 -14.99 -5.57
C LEU A 111 13.97 -16.03 -6.68
N PRO A 112 12.76 -16.64 -6.72
CA PRO A 112 12.41 -17.60 -7.77
C PRO A 112 12.58 -17.04 -9.19
N ALA A 113 12.95 -17.92 -10.14
CA ALA A 113 13.23 -17.56 -11.53
C ALA A 113 12.09 -16.77 -12.22
N ALA A 114 10.84 -17.02 -11.84
CA ALA A 114 9.66 -16.30 -12.35
C ALA A 114 9.66 -14.79 -12.04
N TYR A 115 10.40 -14.35 -11.01
CA TYR A 115 10.45 -12.96 -10.56
C TYR A 115 11.77 -12.26 -10.90
N GLN A 116 12.84 -13.02 -11.18
CA GLN A 116 14.15 -12.48 -11.56
C GLN A 116 14.10 -11.41 -12.68
N PRO A 117 13.26 -11.51 -13.74
CA PRO A 117 13.16 -10.48 -14.77
C PRO A 117 12.70 -9.09 -14.28
N LEU A 118 12.07 -9.03 -13.10
CA LEU A 118 11.64 -7.78 -12.46
C LEU A 118 12.81 -7.02 -11.83
N CYS A 119 13.87 -7.74 -11.45
CA CYS A 119 14.95 -7.26 -10.59
C CYS A 119 16.32 -7.22 -11.30
N LYS A 120 16.32 -7.06 -12.63
CA LYS A 120 17.58 -6.96 -13.39
C LYS A 120 18.50 -5.89 -12.79
N PRO A 121 19.79 -6.19 -12.50
CA PRO A 121 20.70 -5.25 -11.85
C PRO A 121 20.79 -3.91 -12.56
N GLU A 122 20.75 -3.89 -13.90
CA GLU A 122 20.80 -2.66 -14.69
C GLU A 122 19.58 -1.77 -14.45
N ARG A 123 18.40 -2.37 -14.23
CA ARG A 123 17.16 -1.63 -13.93
C ARG A 123 17.12 -1.14 -12.50
N LEU A 124 17.57 -1.96 -11.54
CA LEU A 124 17.62 -1.58 -10.14
C LEU A 124 18.68 -0.50 -9.87
N GLY A 125 19.82 -0.58 -10.56
CA GLY A 125 20.91 0.38 -10.47
C GLY A 125 20.72 1.65 -11.30
N SER A 126 19.69 1.70 -12.16
CA SER A 126 19.40 2.86 -13.02
C SER A 126 18.97 4.09 -12.22
N ALA A 127 19.47 5.26 -12.63
CA ALA A 127 18.99 6.59 -12.20
C ALA A 127 17.75 7.05 -12.97
N VAL A 128 17.43 6.43 -14.12
CA VAL A 128 16.26 6.81 -14.91
C VAL A 128 14.99 6.32 -14.24
N PHE A 129 14.07 7.25 -13.95
CA PHE A 129 12.74 6.93 -13.44
C PHE A 129 11.84 6.35 -14.54
N ASP A 130 10.90 5.49 -14.14
CA ASP A 130 9.79 5.00 -14.95
C ASP A 130 8.50 5.66 -14.46
N ALA A 131 7.87 6.46 -15.34
CA ALA A 131 6.67 7.24 -15.03
C ALA A 131 5.49 6.38 -14.53
N ASN A 132 5.36 5.14 -15.02
CA ASN A 132 4.24 4.27 -14.69
C ASN A 132 4.51 3.38 -13.48
N ARG A 133 5.72 3.44 -12.92
CA ARG A 133 6.16 2.57 -11.84
C ARG A 133 6.58 3.35 -10.63
N ASP A 134 7.53 4.25 -10.81
CA ASP A 134 8.18 4.96 -9.73
C ASP A 134 7.28 6.04 -9.17
N VAL A 135 6.58 6.77 -10.04
CA VAL A 135 5.62 7.79 -9.59
C VAL A 135 4.49 7.14 -8.79
N ILE A 136 4.01 5.97 -9.22
CA ILE A 136 2.99 5.21 -8.50
C ILE A 136 3.54 4.69 -7.16
N ALA A 137 4.75 4.13 -7.15
CA ALA A 137 5.38 3.65 -5.92
C ALA A 137 5.59 4.79 -4.91
N ILE A 138 6.13 5.93 -5.33
CA ILE A 138 6.33 7.10 -4.46
C ILE A 138 4.99 7.65 -3.96
N ARG A 139 3.97 7.71 -4.83
CA ARG A 139 2.61 8.11 -4.45
C ARG A 139 2.06 7.22 -3.35
N ASP A 140 2.11 5.91 -3.55
CA ASP A 140 1.57 4.94 -2.62
C ASP A 140 2.30 5.01 -1.27
N GLN A 141 3.62 5.18 -1.29
CA GLN A 141 4.41 5.37 -0.07
C GLN A 141 4.12 6.70 0.63
N ARG A 142 3.84 7.77 -0.13
CA ARG A 142 3.40 9.04 0.45
C ARG A 142 2.07 8.88 1.18
N TRP A 143 1.11 8.16 0.62
CA TRP A 143 -0.17 7.87 1.29
C TRP A 143 0.03 7.03 2.56
N LEU A 144 0.89 6.01 2.51
CA LEU A 144 1.24 5.21 3.68
C LEU A 144 1.91 6.05 4.77
N ALA A 145 2.76 7.02 4.41
CA ALA A 145 3.38 7.94 5.36
C ALA A 145 2.34 8.82 6.06
N ASP A 146 1.37 9.36 5.31
CA ASP A 146 0.25 10.12 5.88
C ASP A 146 -0.59 9.28 6.84
N ILE A 147 -0.90 8.03 6.45
CA ILE A 147 -1.61 7.09 7.31
C ILE A 147 -0.80 6.78 8.57
N ALA A 148 0.50 6.52 8.47
CA ALA A 148 1.32 6.19 9.63
C ALA A 148 1.33 7.35 10.65
N ILE A 149 1.37 8.59 10.18
CA ILE A 149 1.30 9.79 11.03
C ILE A 149 -0.07 9.93 11.68
N SER A 150 -1.15 9.79 10.92
CA SER A 150 -2.51 9.97 11.47
C SER A 150 -2.93 8.81 12.37
N ALA A 151 -2.57 7.57 12.01
CA ALA A 151 -2.99 6.36 12.71
C ALA A 151 -2.22 6.10 14.00
N ARG A 152 -0.94 6.50 14.12
CA ARG A 152 -0.20 6.37 15.38
C ARG A 152 -0.77 7.26 16.49
N GLY A 153 -1.40 8.38 16.11
CA GLY A 153 -1.88 9.39 17.06
C GLY A 153 -0.75 9.88 17.97
N GLU A 154 -0.99 9.80 19.28
CA GLU A 154 -0.05 10.20 20.33
C GLU A 154 0.87 9.06 20.81
N ALA A 155 0.84 7.88 20.17
CA ALA A 155 1.71 6.77 20.56
C ALA A 155 3.20 7.12 20.34
N LEU A 156 4.03 6.83 21.34
CA LEU A 156 5.46 7.22 21.35
C LEU A 156 6.40 6.02 21.34
N ASP A 157 6.05 4.92 22.00
CA ASP A 157 6.85 3.70 21.98
C ASP A 157 6.52 2.81 20.78
N ASP A 158 7.51 2.03 20.35
CA ASP A 158 7.42 1.18 19.16
C ASP A 158 6.21 0.23 19.19
N LEU A 159 5.89 -0.34 20.36
CA LEU A 159 4.84 -1.35 20.48
C LEU A 159 3.45 -0.72 20.45
N ASP A 160 3.25 0.43 21.10
CA ASP A 160 1.99 1.18 21.03
C ASP A 160 1.78 1.75 19.62
N ILE A 161 2.84 2.25 18.97
CA ILE A 161 2.79 2.68 17.56
C ILE A 161 2.36 1.49 16.69
N ALA A 162 3.04 0.34 16.78
CA ALA A 162 2.69 -0.84 16.00
C ALA A 162 1.24 -1.32 16.27
N THR A 163 0.80 -1.26 17.53
CA THR A 163 -0.57 -1.60 17.92
C THR A 163 -1.59 -0.66 17.29
N ALA A 164 -1.33 0.65 17.30
CA ALA A 164 -2.19 1.64 16.68
C ALA A 164 -2.27 1.46 15.15
N LEU A 165 -1.13 1.22 14.50
CA LEU A 165 -1.06 0.95 13.06
C LEU A 165 -1.75 -0.36 12.67
N PHE A 166 -1.62 -1.41 13.48
CA PHE A 166 -2.33 -2.67 13.27
C PHE A 166 -3.84 -2.48 13.44
N ARG A 167 -4.27 -1.77 14.50
CA ARG A 167 -5.68 -1.42 14.72
C ARG A 167 -6.26 -0.65 13.54
N TRP A 168 -5.54 0.33 13.01
CA TRP A 168 -5.94 1.04 11.79
C TRP A 168 -6.06 0.07 10.62
N THR A 169 -5.09 -0.83 10.43
CA THR A 169 -5.11 -1.82 9.33
C THR A 169 -6.35 -2.69 9.38
N ILE A 170 -6.70 -3.24 10.55
CA ILE A 170 -7.87 -4.13 10.70
C ILE A 170 -9.19 -3.37 10.54
N ARG A 171 -9.31 -2.18 11.12
CA ARG A 171 -10.53 -1.34 11.04
C ARG A 171 -10.78 -0.83 9.63
N SER A 172 -9.73 -0.36 8.95
CA SER A 172 -9.82 0.39 7.70
C SER A 172 -9.79 -0.50 6.45
N LEU A 173 -9.27 -1.73 6.55
CA LEU A 173 -9.19 -2.67 5.44
C LEU A 173 -10.07 -3.89 5.71
N ALA A 174 -11.28 -3.94 5.15
CA ALA A 174 -12.18 -5.08 5.30
C ALA A 174 -11.53 -6.37 4.77
N ILE A 175 -11.63 -7.46 5.55
CA ILE A 175 -10.96 -8.71 5.21
C ILE A 175 -11.63 -9.38 3.99
N GLU A 176 -10.79 -9.87 3.07
CA GLU A 176 -11.18 -10.70 1.93
C GLU A 176 -10.38 -12.02 1.95
N SER A 177 -10.80 -13.02 1.18
CA SER A 177 -10.07 -14.31 1.11
C SER A 177 -8.92 -14.31 0.10
N ASP A 178 -8.94 -13.37 -0.84
CA ASP A 178 -8.11 -13.35 -2.04
C ASP A 178 -7.32 -12.05 -2.13
N PRO A 179 -6.01 -12.05 -2.44
CA PRO A 179 -5.11 -13.18 -2.75
C PRO A 179 -4.55 -13.95 -1.54
N PRO A 180 -4.02 -15.17 -1.74
CA PRO A 180 -3.42 -15.96 -0.66
C PRO A 180 -2.08 -15.39 -0.19
N LEU A 181 -1.75 -15.68 1.07
CA LEU A 181 -0.51 -15.27 1.74
C LEU A 181 0.74 -15.90 1.11
N ALA A 182 0.66 -17.19 0.78
CA ALA A 182 1.69 -17.93 0.05
C ALA A 182 1.48 -17.75 -1.46
N ALA A 183 2.03 -16.66 -2.00
CA ALA A 183 1.94 -16.35 -3.43
C ALA A 183 2.93 -17.18 -4.27
N THR A 184 2.42 -17.69 -5.39
CA THR A 184 3.13 -18.40 -6.45
C THR A 184 2.58 -17.95 -7.80
N PRO A 185 3.30 -18.17 -8.92
CA PRO A 185 2.77 -17.88 -10.25
C PRO A 185 1.44 -18.58 -10.57
N GLU A 186 1.20 -19.75 -9.96
CA GLU A 186 0.01 -20.57 -10.11
C GLU A 186 -1.13 -20.18 -9.16
N SER A 187 -0.87 -19.29 -8.19
CA SER A 187 -1.87 -18.85 -7.23
C SER A 187 -3.08 -18.28 -7.95
N ARG A 188 -4.27 -18.72 -7.54
CA ARG A 188 -5.53 -18.17 -8.04
C ARG A 188 -5.81 -16.83 -7.34
N GLY A 189 -6.67 -16.04 -7.95
CA GLY A 189 -7.05 -14.75 -7.42
C GLY A 189 -7.13 -13.65 -8.46
N VAL A 190 -7.88 -12.61 -8.15
CA VAL A 190 -8.04 -11.42 -8.99
C VAL A 190 -7.66 -10.14 -8.27
N ARG A 191 -7.59 -10.16 -6.92
CA ARG A 191 -7.27 -8.97 -6.12
C ARG A 191 -5.76 -8.74 -5.98
N TRP A 192 -4.97 -8.97 -7.03
CA TRP A 192 -3.52 -8.70 -7.05
C TRP A 192 -3.26 -7.19 -7.23
N PHE A 193 -3.62 -6.43 -6.20
CA PHE A 193 -3.66 -4.98 -6.21
C PHE A 193 -2.35 -4.41 -5.66
N GLU A 194 -1.94 -3.28 -6.22
CA GLU A 194 -0.84 -2.46 -5.71
C GLU A 194 -1.27 -1.75 -4.41
N ARG A 195 -0.31 -1.28 -3.62
CA ARG A 195 -0.57 -0.69 -2.28
C ARG A 195 -1.64 0.40 -2.31
N GLY A 196 -1.53 1.37 -3.22
CA GLY A 196 -2.49 2.47 -3.32
C GLY A 196 -3.90 2.00 -3.68
N GLU A 197 -4.03 0.95 -4.49
CA GLU A 197 -5.33 0.38 -4.85
C GLU A 197 -5.95 -0.39 -3.68
N ILE A 198 -5.14 -1.07 -2.86
CA ILE A 198 -5.60 -1.69 -1.60
C ILE A 198 -6.12 -0.60 -0.65
N LEU A 199 -5.35 0.47 -0.49
CA LEU A 199 -5.72 1.61 0.35
C LEU A 199 -7.02 2.28 -0.12
N LEU A 200 -7.17 2.55 -1.42
CA LEU A 200 -8.39 3.15 -1.96
C LEU A 200 -9.58 2.20 -1.85
N ALA A 201 -9.41 0.92 -2.22
CA ALA A 201 -10.50 -0.05 -2.15
C ALA A 201 -11.00 -0.28 -0.73
N GLY A 202 -10.15 -0.08 0.30
CA GLY A 202 -10.50 -0.30 1.70
C GLY A 202 -10.80 -1.77 2.02
N ARG A 203 -10.33 -2.70 1.19
CA ARG A 203 -10.57 -4.14 1.30
C ARG A 203 -9.31 -4.92 0.93
N ALA A 204 -8.96 -5.89 1.76
CA ALA A 204 -7.66 -6.54 1.72
C ALA A 204 -7.77 -8.00 2.17
N SER A 205 -7.05 -8.91 1.51
CA SER A 205 -6.80 -10.23 2.08
C SER A 205 -5.85 -10.19 3.27
N ALA A 206 -5.66 -11.32 3.96
CA ALA A 206 -4.66 -11.45 5.00
C ALA A 206 -3.25 -11.08 4.50
N ALA A 207 -2.93 -11.42 3.24
CA ALA A 207 -1.67 -11.04 2.61
C ALA A 207 -1.57 -9.52 2.41
N GLN A 208 -2.63 -8.90 1.89
CA GLN A 208 -2.65 -7.46 1.67
C GLN A 208 -2.62 -6.68 2.99
N ARG A 209 -3.34 -7.13 4.02
CA ARG A 209 -3.26 -6.56 5.38
C ARG A 209 -1.86 -6.68 5.95
N SER A 210 -1.20 -7.83 5.80
CA SER A 210 0.20 -8.02 6.23
C SER A 210 1.12 -7.04 5.52
N TRP A 211 1.00 -6.92 4.19
CA TRP A 211 1.85 -6.02 3.42
C TRP A 211 1.66 -4.56 3.82
N ILE A 212 0.42 -4.08 3.90
CA ILE A 212 0.13 -2.71 4.33
C ILE A 212 0.62 -2.46 5.76
N PHE A 213 0.41 -3.40 6.69
CA PHE A 213 0.90 -3.25 8.06
C PHE A 213 2.43 -3.13 8.12
N LEU A 214 3.17 -3.99 7.41
CA LEU A 214 4.63 -3.92 7.35
C LEU A 214 5.13 -2.61 6.72
N GLU A 215 4.43 -2.10 5.70
CA GLU A 215 4.77 -0.80 5.10
C GLU A 215 4.46 0.37 6.04
N LEU A 216 3.39 0.31 6.83
CA LEU A 216 3.09 1.31 7.86
C LEU A 216 4.13 1.32 8.97
N LEU A 217 4.59 0.14 9.43
CA LEU A 217 5.70 0.04 10.37
C LEU A 217 6.94 0.72 9.80
N ARG A 218 7.27 0.44 8.53
CA ARG A 218 8.41 1.05 7.85
C ARG A 218 8.28 2.58 7.80
N GLN A 219 7.11 3.12 7.43
CA GLN A 219 6.89 4.57 7.42
C GLN A 219 6.99 5.20 8.82
N ALA A 220 6.62 4.48 9.87
CA ALA A 220 6.81 4.90 11.25
C ALA A 220 8.28 4.81 11.73
N GLY A 221 9.20 4.33 10.88
CA GLY A 221 10.60 4.12 11.24
C GLY A 221 10.85 2.85 12.04
N LEU A 222 9.88 1.93 12.07
CA LEU A 222 9.96 0.65 12.77
C LEU A 222 10.38 -0.47 11.81
N HIS A 223 10.99 -1.51 12.37
CA HIS A 223 11.39 -2.70 11.63
C HIS A 223 10.27 -3.74 11.66
N GLY A 224 9.71 -4.05 10.51
CA GLY A 224 8.69 -5.10 10.35
C GLY A 224 9.13 -6.16 9.36
N VAL A 225 8.87 -7.42 9.67
CA VAL A 225 9.09 -8.55 8.74
C VAL A 225 7.91 -9.51 8.72
N MET A 226 7.81 -10.30 7.67
CA MET A 226 6.91 -11.45 7.65
C MET A 226 7.67 -12.68 8.18
N LEU A 227 7.16 -13.33 9.22
CA LEU A 227 7.70 -14.60 9.70
C LEU A 227 7.14 -15.75 8.86
N ALA A 228 7.93 -16.81 8.73
CA ALA A 228 7.56 -18.00 7.98
C ALA A 228 7.83 -19.27 8.77
N THR A 229 6.93 -20.24 8.66
CA THR A 229 7.23 -21.62 9.07
C THR A 229 8.07 -22.30 7.99
N VAL A 230 8.90 -23.24 8.41
CA VAL A 230 9.77 -24.01 7.52
C VAL A 230 9.16 -25.40 7.34
N ASP A 231 8.85 -25.79 6.10
CA ASP A 231 8.37 -27.16 5.83
C ASP A 231 9.50 -28.20 5.80
N ALA A 232 9.13 -29.47 5.60
CA ALA A 232 10.07 -30.60 5.67
C ALA A 232 11.19 -30.49 4.63
N GLU A 233 10.90 -29.89 3.48
CA GLU A 233 11.83 -29.65 2.38
C GLU A 233 12.66 -28.35 2.57
N GLY A 234 12.46 -27.62 3.66
CA GLY A 234 13.14 -26.35 3.94
C GLY A 234 12.51 -25.14 3.27
N GLY A 235 11.33 -25.30 2.66
CA GLY A 235 10.57 -24.23 2.03
C GLY A 235 9.94 -23.30 3.06
N LEU A 236 10.05 -21.98 2.82
CA LEU A 236 9.45 -20.95 3.66
C LEU A 236 7.97 -20.75 3.30
N ARG A 237 7.10 -20.97 4.28
CA ARG A 237 5.66 -20.70 4.20
C ARG A 237 5.34 -19.45 5.02
N PRO A 238 4.96 -18.33 4.38
CA PRO A 238 4.60 -17.12 5.11
C PRO A 238 3.50 -17.42 6.13
N TRP A 239 3.66 -16.90 7.35
CA TRP A 239 2.71 -17.09 8.44
C TRP A 239 2.17 -15.78 8.99
N ILE A 240 3.00 -14.94 9.62
CA ILE A 240 2.51 -13.78 10.38
C ILE A 240 3.48 -12.58 10.28
N PRO A 241 2.99 -11.34 10.13
CA PRO A 241 3.84 -10.16 10.27
C PRO A 241 4.26 -9.95 11.73
N ALA A 242 5.48 -9.46 11.92
CA ALA A 242 6.04 -9.17 13.23
C ALA A 242 6.77 -7.83 13.27
N LEU A 243 6.64 -7.13 14.40
CA LEU A 243 7.47 -5.98 14.76
C LEU A 243 8.76 -6.49 15.39
N ILE A 244 9.91 -5.99 14.93
CA ILE A 244 11.21 -6.20 15.56
C ILE A 244 11.54 -5.00 16.43
N SER A 245 11.50 -5.16 17.75
CA SER A 245 11.86 -4.11 18.71
C SER A 245 12.44 -4.72 19.99
N GLY A 246 13.44 -4.06 20.57
CA GLY A 246 14.11 -4.55 21.78
C GLY A 246 14.78 -5.93 21.65
N GLY A 247 15.14 -6.36 20.45
CA GLY A 247 15.69 -7.71 20.19
C GLY A 247 14.66 -8.83 20.15
N GLU A 248 13.37 -8.49 20.15
CA GLU A 248 12.24 -9.43 20.13
C GLU A 248 11.39 -9.25 18.87
N ALA A 249 10.69 -10.32 18.46
CA ALA A 249 9.74 -10.30 17.35
C ALA A 249 8.30 -10.42 17.87
N TYR A 250 7.54 -9.32 17.90
CA TYR A 250 6.16 -9.25 18.39
C TYR A 250 5.14 -9.62 17.32
N LEU A 251 4.15 -10.45 17.65
CA LEU A 251 3.32 -11.17 16.67
C LEU A 251 1.94 -10.51 16.46
N PHE A 252 1.55 -10.30 15.19
CA PHE A 252 0.28 -9.67 14.82
C PHE A 252 -0.49 -10.51 13.80
N GLU A 253 -1.66 -11.08 14.14
CA GLU A 253 -2.40 -12.02 13.28
C GLU A 253 -3.45 -11.30 12.41
N PRO A 254 -3.16 -11.02 11.13
CA PRO A 254 -4.00 -10.18 10.27
C PRO A 254 -5.29 -10.87 9.80
N THR A 255 -5.31 -12.21 9.79
CA THR A 255 -6.48 -12.99 9.41
C THR A 255 -7.52 -12.95 10.51
N TYR A 256 -7.09 -13.12 11.78
CA TYR A 256 -7.97 -13.03 12.93
C TYR A 256 -8.20 -11.57 13.37
N GLY A 257 -7.37 -10.65 12.86
CA GLY A 257 -7.48 -9.22 13.14
C GLY A 257 -7.17 -8.86 14.58
N LEU A 258 -6.26 -9.61 15.22
CA LEU A 258 -5.87 -9.46 16.61
C LEU A 258 -4.33 -9.56 16.73
N PRO A 259 -3.68 -8.79 17.62
CA PRO A 259 -2.34 -9.12 18.06
C PRO A 259 -2.37 -10.47 18.81
N ILE A 260 -1.28 -11.24 18.76
CA ILE A 260 -1.17 -12.44 19.61
C ILE A 260 -0.77 -11.96 21.01
N THR A 261 -1.60 -12.23 22.01
CA THR A 261 -1.35 -11.80 23.39
C THR A 261 -0.52 -12.83 24.14
N ARG A 262 0.14 -12.42 25.24
CA ARG A 262 0.81 -13.37 26.15
C ARG A 262 -0.19 -14.25 26.88
N ALA A 263 0.28 -15.37 27.44
CA ALA A 263 -0.55 -16.38 28.11
C ALA A 263 -1.45 -15.83 29.24
N ASP A 264 -0.96 -14.82 29.95
CA ASP A 264 -1.69 -14.09 31.01
C ASP A 264 -2.68 -13.03 30.48
N GLY A 265 -2.74 -12.84 29.16
CA GLY A 265 -3.54 -11.82 28.50
C GLY A 265 -2.90 -10.43 28.48
N SER A 266 -1.69 -10.26 29.04
CA SER A 266 -1.00 -8.98 29.09
C SER A 266 -0.16 -8.73 27.84
N GLY A 267 -0.31 -7.54 27.24
CA GLY A 267 0.50 -7.09 26.11
C GLY A 267 0.53 -8.05 24.92
N ILE A 268 1.54 -7.88 24.07
CA ILE A 268 1.74 -8.67 22.85
C ILE A 268 2.83 -9.71 23.09
N ALA A 269 2.59 -10.94 22.65
CA ALA A 269 3.53 -12.05 22.72
C ALA A 269 4.63 -11.93 21.66
N THR A 270 5.83 -12.39 22.01
CA THR A 270 6.95 -12.51 21.08
C THR A 270 7.06 -13.92 20.51
N ALA A 271 7.78 -14.08 19.40
CA ALA A 271 8.10 -15.38 18.82
C ALA A 271 8.81 -16.31 19.83
N ARG A 272 9.73 -15.77 20.65
CA ARG A 272 10.40 -16.52 21.72
C ARG A 272 9.43 -17.01 22.79
N GLN A 273 8.48 -16.16 23.19
CA GLN A 273 7.45 -16.55 24.13
C GLN A 273 6.54 -17.64 23.56
N ALA A 274 6.06 -17.46 22.32
CA ALA A 274 5.21 -18.44 21.64
C ALA A 274 5.91 -19.79 21.39
N ALA A 275 7.24 -19.79 21.26
CA ALA A 275 8.05 -21.01 21.16
C ALA A 275 8.21 -21.73 22.50
N ALA A 276 8.24 -20.99 23.61
CA ALA A 276 8.44 -21.51 24.95
C ALA A 276 7.14 -21.95 25.65
N ASP A 277 6.00 -21.32 25.32
CA ASP A 277 4.70 -21.59 25.94
C ASP A 277 3.62 -21.89 24.88
N PRO A 278 3.25 -23.16 24.70
CA PRO A 278 2.17 -23.56 23.78
C PRO A 278 0.83 -22.86 24.05
N ALA A 279 0.55 -22.50 25.30
CA ALA A 279 -0.71 -21.85 25.67
C ALA A 279 -0.93 -20.50 24.95
N ILE A 280 0.14 -19.87 24.47
CA ILE A 280 0.03 -18.63 23.69
C ILE A 280 -0.71 -18.86 22.37
N LEU A 281 -0.35 -19.91 21.62
CA LEU A 281 -0.95 -20.22 20.32
C LEU A 281 -2.21 -21.09 20.47
N ASP A 282 -2.26 -21.99 21.46
CA ASP A 282 -3.41 -22.86 21.71
C ASP A 282 -4.68 -22.05 22.04
N ARG A 283 -4.54 -20.85 22.63
CA ARG A 283 -5.69 -19.95 22.85
C ARG A 283 -6.30 -19.40 21.57
N LEU A 284 -5.62 -19.49 20.42
CA LEU A 284 -6.18 -19.14 19.12
C LEU A 284 -7.04 -20.26 18.52
N ASP A 285 -7.10 -21.42 19.17
CA ASP A 285 -7.99 -22.51 18.79
C ASP A 285 -9.46 -22.09 18.88
N GLN A 286 -10.27 -22.56 17.94
CA GLN A 286 -11.66 -22.14 17.84
C GLN A 286 -12.60 -23.28 17.43
N GLY A 287 -13.58 -23.58 18.29
CA GLY A 287 -14.65 -24.54 18.00
C GLY A 287 -14.15 -25.94 17.67
N GLY A 288 -13.08 -26.40 18.36
CA GLY A 288 -12.43 -27.69 18.10
C GLY A 288 -11.53 -27.71 16.86
N ARG A 289 -11.35 -26.57 16.18
CA ARG A 289 -10.36 -26.42 15.12
C ARG A 289 -9.07 -25.83 15.72
N PRO A 290 -7.94 -26.56 15.64
CA PRO A 290 -6.67 -26.04 16.10
C PRO A 290 -6.20 -24.89 15.19
N TYR A 291 -5.53 -23.91 15.78
CA TYR A 291 -4.78 -22.89 15.04
C TYR A 291 -3.70 -23.59 14.20
N PRO A 292 -3.47 -23.18 12.94
CA PRO A 292 -2.69 -23.97 11.99
C PRO A 292 -1.18 -23.98 12.25
N VAL A 293 -0.70 -23.27 13.27
CA VAL A 293 0.70 -23.18 13.64
C VAL A 293 0.84 -23.39 15.15
N ALA A 294 1.74 -24.27 15.56
CA ALA A 294 1.96 -24.61 16.96
C ALA A 294 3.33 -24.13 17.47
N ALA A 295 3.56 -24.21 18.78
CA ALA A 295 4.84 -23.85 19.39
C ALA A 295 6.05 -24.61 18.79
N ALA A 296 5.84 -25.86 18.36
CA ALA A 296 6.89 -26.64 17.70
C ALA A 296 7.35 -26.02 16.37
N ASP A 297 6.43 -25.40 15.62
CA ASP A 297 6.76 -24.71 14.36
C ASP A 297 7.59 -23.43 14.63
N MET A 298 7.46 -22.85 15.82
CA MET A 298 8.18 -21.62 16.22
C MET A 298 9.68 -21.84 16.40
N GLN A 299 10.07 -23.08 16.71
CA GLN A 299 11.48 -23.45 16.87
C GLN A 299 12.23 -23.44 15.53
N ARG A 300 11.50 -23.40 14.40
CA ARG A 300 12.05 -23.40 13.05
C ARG A 300 11.40 -22.32 12.19
N LEU A 301 11.56 -21.07 12.63
CA LEU A 301 11.10 -19.92 11.87
C LEU A 301 12.15 -19.44 10.86
N GLY A 302 11.66 -18.95 9.73
CA GLY A 302 12.42 -18.14 8.79
C GLY A 302 11.88 -16.71 8.70
N VAL A 303 12.65 -15.85 8.04
CA VAL A 303 12.32 -14.44 7.83
C VAL A 303 12.05 -14.17 6.36
N LEU A 304 10.93 -13.51 6.08
CA LEU A 304 10.55 -13.01 4.77
C LEU A 304 10.46 -11.49 4.80
N VAL A 305 11.35 -10.82 4.07
CA VAL A 305 11.38 -9.36 4.01
C VAL A 305 10.43 -8.86 2.93
N ALA A 306 9.49 -8.00 3.29
CA ALA A 306 8.60 -7.36 2.34
C ALA A 306 9.35 -6.26 1.56
N ALA A 307 9.57 -6.49 0.26
CA ALA A 307 10.12 -5.52 -0.67
C ALA A 307 9.57 -5.77 -2.07
N ASP A 308 9.65 -4.76 -2.93
CA ASP A 308 9.36 -4.84 -4.36
C ASP A 308 10.57 -4.29 -5.16
N PRO A 309 10.59 -4.40 -6.51
CA PRO A 309 11.70 -3.91 -7.30
C PRO A 309 12.00 -2.43 -7.09
N GLU A 310 10.97 -1.61 -6.86
CA GLU A 310 11.12 -0.18 -6.61
C GLU A 310 11.86 0.08 -5.28
N ALA A 311 11.46 -0.57 -4.19
CA ALA A 311 12.10 -0.42 -2.87
C ALA A 311 13.55 -0.92 -2.81
N LEU A 312 13.93 -1.82 -3.72
CA LEU A 312 15.30 -2.32 -3.85
C LEU A 312 16.15 -1.49 -4.83
N SER A 313 15.58 -0.45 -5.44
CA SER A 313 16.27 0.32 -6.48
C SER A 313 17.11 1.47 -5.92
N ARG A 314 18.20 1.79 -6.63
CA ARG A 314 19.09 2.92 -6.33
C ARG A 314 18.35 4.24 -6.29
N ARG A 315 17.48 4.49 -7.28
CA ARG A 315 16.74 5.75 -7.40
C ARG A 315 15.84 6.01 -6.21
N MET A 316 15.16 4.99 -5.67
CA MET A 316 14.34 5.15 -4.45
C MET A 316 15.20 5.44 -3.23
N ALA A 317 16.34 4.76 -3.07
CA ALA A 317 17.28 5.03 -2.00
C ALA A 317 17.85 6.46 -2.07
N LEU A 318 18.13 6.94 -3.29
CA LEU A 318 18.59 8.31 -3.52
C LEU A 318 17.52 9.33 -3.18
N VAL A 319 16.27 9.12 -3.61
CA VAL A 319 15.17 10.02 -3.27
C VAL A 319 14.99 10.06 -1.76
N GLU A 320 14.86 8.91 -1.08
CA GLU A 320 14.67 8.85 0.38
C GLU A 320 15.76 9.61 1.13
N LYS A 321 17.04 9.42 0.79
CA LYS A 321 18.17 10.11 1.45
C LYS A 321 18.09 11.63 1.36
N ASN A 322 17.41 12.16 0.34
CA ASN A 322 17.27 13.59 0.10
C ASN A 322 15.92 14.16 0.59
N LEU A 323 15.05 13.33 1.16
CA LEU A 323 13.83 13.77 1.83
C LEU A 323 14.12 14.10 3.30
N VAL A 324 13.72 15.29 3.74
CA VAL A 324 13.94 15.78 5.11
C VAL A 324 12.67 16.38 5.72
N GLY A 325 12.59 16.38 7.04
CA GLY A 325 11.51 17.05 7.79
C GLY A 325 10.13 16.47 7.52
N ALA A 326 9.13 17.34 7.33
CA ALA A 326 7.72 16.95 7.15
C ALA A 326 7.44 16.19 5.84
N ALA A 327 8.40 16.17 4.91
CA ALA A 327 8.31 15.44 3.65
C ALA A 327 8.96 14.05 3.69
N THR A 328 9.39 13.58 4.87
CA THR A 328 10.03 12.26 5.01
C THR A 328 9.07 11.15 4.57
N VAL A 329 9.47 10.42 3.53
CA VAL A 329 8.80 9.22 3.05
C VAL A 329 9.85 8.13 2.91
N ARG A 330 9.60 6.97 3.51
CA ARG A 330 10.47 5.80 3.36
C ARG A 330 10.18 5.17 2.00
N LEU A 331 11.18 5.05 1.14
CA LEU A 331 11.06 4.51 -0.22
C LEU A 331 11.92 3.28 -0.45
N ALA A 332 13.05 3.15 0.23
CA ALA A 332 13.97 2.04 0.07
C ALA A 332 13.97 1.08 1.26
N VAL A 333 14.49 -0.12 1.03
CA VAL A 333 14.73 -1.15 2.05
C VAL A 333 16.11 -1.76 1.82
N ASP A 334 16.90 -1.83 2.89
CA ASP A 334 18.04 -2.76 2.98
C ASP A 334 17.50 -4.10 3.51
N ALA A 335 17.21 -5.01 2.58
CA ALA A 335 16.46 -6.23 2.91
C ALA A 335 17.36 -7.21 3.65
N THR A 336 18.63 -7.31 3.27
CA THR A 336 19.61 -8.15 3.97
C THR A 336 19.82 -7.68 5.43
N ALA A 337 19.98 -6.38 5.67
CA ALA A 337 20.15 -5.86 7.03
C ALA A 337 18.90 -6.07 7.89
N LEU A 338 17.71 -5.76 7.36
CA LEU A 338 16.44 -5.99 8.06
C LEU A 338 16.21 -7.48 8.34
N GLY A 339 16.49 -8.35 7.37
CA GLY A 339 16.42 -9.79 7.55
C GLY A 339 17.34 -10.29 8.66
N THR A 340 18.59 -9.83 8.68
CA THR A 340 19.59 -10.20 9.69
C THR A 340 19.16 -9.75 11.09
N LEU A 341 18.67 -8.52 11.21
CA LEU A 341 18.13 -8.00 12.47
C LEU A 341 16.97 -8.86 12.98
N ALA A 342 16.03 -9.20 12.09
CA ALA A 342 14.88 -10.02 12.44
C ALA A 342 15.28 -11.45 12.81
N ALA A 343 16.23 -12.06 12.10
CA ALA A 343 16.71 -13.41 12.40
C ALA A 343 17.31 -13.49 13.81
N ALA A 344 18.00 -12.45 14.27
CA ALA A 344 18.53 -12.37 15.64
C ALA A 344 17.42 -12.29 16.72
N ALA A 345 16.21 -11.85 16.35
CA ALA A 345 15.07 -11.75 17.25
C ALA A 345 14.23 -13.06 17.37
N LEU A 346 14.59 -14.09 16.60
CA LEU A 346 13.89 -15.38 16.60
C LEU A 346 14.40 -16.33 17.70
N PRO A 347 13.61 -17.33 18.11
CA PRO A 347 14.06 -18.39 19.02
C PRO A 347 15.39 -19.00 18.57
N GLU A 348 16.23 -19.40 19.54
CA GLU A 348 17.47 -20.10 19.23
C GLU A 348 17.15 -21.45 18.59
N SER A 349 17.88 -21.80 17.52
CA SER A 349 17.75 -23.08 16.85
C SER A 349 19.13 -23.56 16.37
N ASP A 350 19.27 -24.87 16.13
CA ASP A 350 20.54 -25.48 15.70
C ASP A 350 21.07 -24.92 14.37
N ASN A 351 20.19 -24.32 13.56
CA ASN A 351 20.55 -23.71 12.29
C ASN A 351 20.24 -22.20 12.30
N ALA A 352 21.02 -21.43 11.54
CA ALA A 352 20.69 -20.04 11.31
C ALA A 352 19.31 -19.94 10.60
N PRO A 353 18.43 -19.02 11.01
CA PRO A 353 17.15 -18.83 10.35
C PRO A 353 17.33 -18.52 8.85
N SER A 354 16.58 -19.23 8.00
CA SER A 354 16.54 -18.92 6.57
C SER A 354 15.92 -17.55 6.33
N MET A 355 16.54 -16.75 5.46
CA MET A 355 16.06 -15.42 5.09
C MET A 355 15.82 -15.35 3.59
N SER A 356 14.69 -14.76 3.17
CA SER A 356 14.46 -14.45 1.76
C SER A 356 13.54 -13.24 1.59
N LEU A 357 13.39 -12.77 0.35
CA LEU A 357 12.36 -11.80 0.02
C LEU A 357 10.98 -12.47 0.06
N TRP A 358 9.98 -11.77 0.60
CA TRP A 358 8.60 -12.23 0.54
C TRP A 358 8.08 -12.14 -0.88
N ARG A 359 7.55 -13.25 -1.41
CA ARG A 359 7.16 -13.36 -2.84
C ARG A 359 5.92 -12.55 -3.20
N PHE A 360 5.09 -12.18 -2.22
CA PHE A 360 3.78 -11.59 -2.47
C PHE A 360 3.84 -10.25 -3.26
N PRO A 361 4.67 -9.25 -2.87
CA PRO A 361 4.80 -8.02 -3.66
C PRO A 361 5.28 -8.26 -5.10
N PHE A 362 6.20 -9.22 -5.30
CA PHE A 362 6.70 -9.56 -6.65
C PHE A 362 5.63 -10.22 -7.51
N GLU A 363 4.75 -11.04 -6.94
CA GLU A 363 3.64 -11.65 -7.67
C GLU A 363 2.59 -10.62 -8.09
N VAL A 364 2.24 -9.68 -7.20
CA VAL A 364 1.42 -8.51 -7.56
C VAL A 364 2.06 -7.81 -8.76
N ARG A 365 3.34 -7.45 -8.64
CA ARG A 365 4.05 -6.73 -9.69
C ARG A 365 4.09 -7.46 -11.03
N ARG A 366 4.39 -8.76 -11.00
CA ARG A 366 4.44 -9.64 -12.18
C ARG A 366 3.11 -9.62 -12.93
N ARG A 367 1.99 -9.78 -12.24
CA ARG A 367 0.65 -9.79 -12.86
C ARG A 367 0.25 -8.45 -13.44
N ARG A 368 0.61 -7.37 -12.76
CA ARG A 368 0.33 -6.01 -13.25
C ARG A 368 1.11 -5.68 -14.51
N LEU A 369 2.38 -6.07 -14.57
CA LEU A 369 3.19 -5.90 -15.77
C LEU A 369 2.76 -6.82 -16.92
N ALA A 370 2.26 -8.01 -16.61
CA ALA A 370 1.71 -8.93 -17.60
C ALA A 370 0.35 -8.48 -18.15
N GLY A 371 -0.30 -7.46 -17.55
CA GLY A 371 -1.63 -7.02 -17.95
C GLY A 371 -2.70 -8.10 -17.73
N ASP A 372 -2.61 -8.83 -16.61
CA ASP A 372 -3.56 -9.90 -16.29
C ASP A 372 -5.01 -9.38 -16.31
N ARG A 373 -5.81 -9.86 -17.27
CA ARG A 373 -7.14 -9.31 -17.56
C ARG A 373 -8.08 -9.40 -16.37
N ALA A 374 -8.02 -10.49 -15.60
CA ALA A 374 -8.89 -10.69 -14.45
C ALA A 374 -8.56 -9.69 -13.33
N THR A 375 -7.27 -9.48 -13.08
CA THR A 375 -6.76 -8.47 -12.16
C THR A 375 -7.15 -7.06 -12.59
N THR A 376 -6.89 -6.68 -13.85
CA THR A 376 -7.26 -5.37 -14.39
C THR A 376 -8.77 -5.11 -14.27
N ALA A 377 -9.60 -6.10 -14.61
CA ALA A 377 -11.04 -5.98 -14.48
C ALA A 377 -11.49 -5.87 -13.02
N ALA A 378 -10.82 -6.55 -12.09
CA ALA A 378 -11.10 -6.41 -10.66
C ALA A 378 -10.77 -5.00 -10.15
N VAL A 379 -9.59 -4.45 -10.47
CA VAL A 379 -9.21 -3.07 -10.11
C VAL A 379 -10.24 -2.07 -10.66
N ALA A 380 -10.59 -2.19 -11.95
CA ALA A 380 -11.53 -1.28 -12.59
C ALA A 380 -12.90 -1.29 -11.90
N ARG A 381 -13.42 -2.46 -11.48
CA ARG A 381 -14.69 -2.57 -10.75
C ARG A 381 -14.61 -1.99 -9.34
N GLU A 382 -13.51 -2.26 -8.63
CA GLU A 382 -13.33 -1.81 -7.25
C GLU A 382 -13.17 -0.29 -7.16
N LEU A 383 -12.45 0.30 -8.12
CA LEU A 383 -12.12 1.72 -8.10
C LEU A 383 -13.05 2.57 -8.97
N ALA A 384 -14.09 1.99 -9.58
CA ALA A 384 -15.00 2.72 -10.48
C ALA A 384 -15.59 3.98 -9.83
N GLY A 385 -16.02 3.89 -8.57
CA GLY A 385 -16.61 5.01 -7.82
C GLY A 385 -15.65 6.19 -7.61
N PHE A 386 -14.33 5.96 -7.66
CA PHE A 386 -13.31 7.00 -7.52
C PHE A 386 -13.16 7.87 -8.77
N ALA A 387 -13.58 7.36 -9.93
CA ALA A 387 -13.57 8.12 -11.19
C ALA A 387 -14.77 9.07 -11.30
N VAL A 388 -15.79 8.95 -10.44
CA VAL A 388 -16.98 9.80 -10.49
C VAL A 388 -16.61 11.23 -10.11
N ALA A 389 -16.77 12.13 -11.07
CA ALA A 389 -16.54 13.55 -10.92
C ALA A 389 -17.88 14.30 -10.73
N MET A 390 -17.87 15.33 -9.87
CA MET A 390 -19.02 16.18 -9.57
C MET A 390 -18.62 17.65 -9.57
N ASP A 391 -19.55 18.53 -9.94
CA ASP A 391 -19.31 19.96 -9.87
C ASP A 391 -19.49 20.49 -8.44
N GLN A 392 -18.45 21.10 -7.89
CA GLN A 392 -18.51 22.02 -6.76
C GLN A 392 -18.85 23.43 -7.26
N GLY A 393 -20.08 23.86 -6.96
CA GLY A 393 -20.57 25.23 -7.12
C GLY A 393 -21.63 25.49 -6.06
N GLY A 394 -21.38 26.46 -5.19
CA GLY A 394 -22.17 26.76 -3.99
C GLY A 394 -23.61 27.17 -4.30
N GLY A 395 -24.46 27.00 -3.28
CA GLY A 395 -25.81 27.53 -3.28
C GLY A 395 -25.88 29.04 -3.53
N THR A 396 -27.12 29.46 -3.82
CA THR A 396 -27.61 30.78 -4.27
C THR A 396 -27.31 31.17 -5.73
N ARG A 397 -28.40 31.19 -6.52
CA ARG A 397 -28.53 31.98 -7.76
C ARG A 397 -28.03 33.40 -7.47
N GLY A 398 -26.85 33.77 -7.96
CA GLY A 398 -26.37 35.16 -7.88
C GLY A 398 -24.86 35.36 -7.78
N SER A 399 -24.04 34.36 -7.44
CA SER A 399 -22.59 34.53 -7.46
C SER A 399 -22.04 34.19 -8.85
N GLY A 400 -21.75 35.22 -9.64
CA GLY A 400 -21.19 35.09 -10.98
C GLY A 400 -19.81 34.41 -11.00
N LEU A 401 -19.53 33.67 -12.08
CA LEU A 401 -18.21 33.37 -12.66
C LEU A 401 -17.06 32.88 -11.74
N ARG A 402 -17.30 32.54 -10.46
CA ARG A 402 -16.35 31.70 -9.70
C ARG A 402 -16.51 30.28 -10.21
N GLY A 403 -15.53 29.86 -11.03
CA GLY A 403 -15.57 28.68 -11.88
C GLY A 403 -16.10 27.43 -11.17
N ARG A 404 -16.95 26.67 -11.88
CA ARG A 404 -17.36 25.32 -11.49
C ARG A 404 -16.08 24.52 -11.27
N ARG A 405 -15.82 24.11 -10.04
CA ARG A 405 -14.65 23.28 -9.73
C ARG A 405 -15.11 21.84 -9.73
N THR A 406 -14.52 20.98 -10.54
CA THR A 406 -14.87 19.56 -10.50
C THR A 406 -14.11 18.87 -9.37
N ILE A 407 -14.78 18.02 -8.60
CA ILE A 407 -14.20 17.18 -7.54
C ILE A 407 -14.56 15.72 -7.78
N ARG A 408 -13.66 14.80 -7.43
CA ARG A 408 -13.95 13.37 -7.30
C ARG A 408 -14.16 13.05 -5.83
N PRO A 409 -15.39 13.10 -5.30
CA PRO A 409 -15.62 13.23 -3.85
C PRO A 409 -15.15 12.00 -3.08
N LEU A 410 -15.29 10.79 -3.64
CA LEU A 410 -14.84 9.57 -2.99
C LEU A 410 -13.30 9.51 -2.89
N TYR A 411 -12.61 9.90 -3.96
CA TYR A 411 -11.15 10.00 -4.02
C TYR A 411 -10.61 11.07 -3.07
N ALA A 412 -11.19 12.27 -3.11
CA ALA A 412 -10.84 13.34 -2.19
C ALA A 412 -11.06 12.93 -0.73
N GLY A 413 -12.17 12.25 -0.43
CA GLY A 413 -12.45 11.72 0.90
C GLY A 413 -11.34 10.80 1.41
N ARG A 414 -10.94 9.78 0.64
CA ARG A 414 -9.88 8.83 1.05
C ARG A 414 -8.53 9.51 1.26
N LEU A 415 -8.11 10.37 0.34
CA LEU A 415 -6.81 11.05 0.46
C LEU A 415 -6.77 11.99 1.68
N ARG A 416 -7.88 12.70 1.97
CA ARG A 416 -8.00 13.54 3.16
C ARG A 416 -8.04 12.71 4.44
N GLU A 417 -8.74 11.57 4.43
CA GLU A 417 -8.75 10.61 5.54
C GLU A 417 -7.33 10.11 5.85
N PHE A 418 -6.55 9.73 4.83
CA PHE A 418 -5.16 9.29 5.02
C PHE A 418 -4.32 10.32 5.76
N ARG A 419 -4.55 11.61 5.46
CA ARG A 419 -3.86 12.73 6.12
C ARG A 419 -4.42 13.10 7.49
N GLY A 420 -5.51 12.47 7.95
CA GLY A 420 -6.21 12.87 9.18
C GLY A 420 -7.00 14.19 9.04
N GLU A 421 -7.23 14.68 7.81
CA GLU A 421 -7.98 15.90 7.53
C GLU A 421 -9.49 15.61 7.51
N LEU A 422 -10.07 15.28 8.67
CA LEU A 422 -11.42 14.72 8.75
C LEU A 422 -12.53 15.78 8.62
N ASP A 423 -12.34 16.92 9.28
CA ASP A 423 -13.35 17.96 9.49
C ASP A 423 -13.19 19.20 8.61
N GLY A 424 -14.22 20.06 8.65
CA GLY A 424 -14.23 21.35 7.97
C GLY A 424 -14.76 21.30 6.53
N PRO A 425 -14.79 22.46 5.84
CA PRO A 425 -15.38 22.58 4.50
C PRO A 425 -14.63 21.76 3.44
N GLU A 426 -13.33 21.50 3.67
CA GLU A 426 -12.47 20.68 2.83
C GLU A 426 -12.08 19.35 3.51
N GLY A 427 -12.79 18.93 4.56
CA GLY A 427 -12.51 17.66 5.26
C GLY A 427 -13.00 16.41 4.54
N ALA A 428 -12.49 15.26 4.96
CA ALA A 428 -12.87 13.94 4.45
C ALA A 428 -14.37 13.65 4.65
N LYS A 429 -14.92 13.94 5.83
CA LYS A 429 -16.36 13.70 6.12
C LYS A 429 -17.26 14.49 5.16
N LYS A 430 -16.90 15.73 4.84
CA LYS A 430 -17.63 16.55 3.86
C LYS A 430 -17.55 15.95 2.45
N ALA A 431 -16.39 15.43 2.05
CA ALA A 431 -16.20 14.76 0.78
C ALA A 431 -17.03 13.47 0.66
N TYR A 432 -17.07 12.64 1.70
CA TYR A 432 -17.94 11.46 1.72
C TYR A 432 -19.42 11.80 1.69
N LEU A 433 -19.86 12.85 2.38
CA LEU A 433 -21.25 13.31 2.27
C LEU A 433 -21.60 13.75 0.84
N MET A 434 -20.68 14.39 0.11
CA MET A 434 -20.89 14.70 -1.32
C MET A 434 -20.98 13.44 -2.19
N ALA A 435 -20.23 12.38 -1.86
CA ALA A 435 -20.30 11.08 -2.54
C ALA A 435 -21.59 10.29 -2.23
N ARG A 436 -22.54 10.87 -1.49
CA ARG A 436 -23.83 10.24 -1.14
C ARG A 436 -25.02 11.04 -1.68
N PRO A 437 -25.17 11.18 -3.01
CA PRO A 437 -26.26 11.94 -3.60
C PRO A 437 -27.63 11.37 -3.19
N SER A 438 -28.62 12.25 -3.05
CA SER A 438 -29.98 11.85 -2.75
C SER A 438 -30.62 11.11 -3.93
N ARG A 439 -31.67 10.33 -3.67
CA ARG A 439 -32.40 9.62 -4.73
C ARG A 439 -32.98 10.57 -5.78
N ALA A 440 -33.40 11.77 -5.37
CA ALA A 440 -33.87 12.79 -6.30
C ALA A 440 -32.77 13.27 -7.25
N VAL A 441 -31.58 13.58 -6.72
CA VAL A 441 -30.41 13.98 -7.52
C VAL A 441 -30.01 12.87 -8.50
N LEU A 442 -30.00 11.61 -8.04
CA LEU A 442 -29.69 10.47 -8.91
C LEU A 442 -30.74 10.29 -10.01
N ASN A 443 -32.03 10.41 -9.70
CA ASN A 443 -33.09 10.32 -10.70
C ASN A 443 -32.97 11.41 -11.78
N ASP A 444 -32.61 12.64 -11.40
CA ASP A 444 -32.41 13.74 -12.34
C ASP A 444 -31.16 13.55 -13.22
N LEU A 445 -30.10 12.96 -12.67
CA LEU A 445 -28.94 12.54 -13.45
C LEU A 445 -29.32 11.46 -14.47
N LEU A 446 -30.05 10.42 -14.05
CA LEU A 446 -30.41 9.28 -14.91
C LEU A 446 -31.30 9.68 -16.10
N LYS A 447 -32.08 10.77 -15.99
CA LYS A 447 -32.84 11.33 -17.13
C LYS A 447 -31.94 11.82 -18.25
N GLN A 448 -30.71 12.25 -17.93
CA GLN A 448 -29.73 12.77 -18.89
C GLN A 448 -28.85 11.67 -19.47
N VAL A 449 -28.90 10.46 -18.92
CA VAL A 449 -28.11 9.31 -19.35
C VAL A 449 -28.89 8.51 -20.42
N PRO A 450 -28.23 8.08 -21.52
CA PRO A 450 -28.84 7.18 -22.51
C PRO A 450 -29.41 5.93 -21.85
N GLU A 451 -30.59 5.48 -22.29
CA GLU A 451 -31.31 4.37 -21.66
C GLU A 451 -30.46 3.10 -21.48
N ALA A 452 -29.67 2.75 -22.51
CA ALA A 452 -28.76 1.61 -22.49
C ALA A 452 -27.66 1.67 -21.40
N GLN A 453 -27.39 2.85 -20.83
CA GLN A 453 -26.34 3.07 -19.83
C GLN A 453 -26.90 3.35 -18.42
N ARG A 454 -28.21 3.57 -18.28
CA ARG A 454 -28.83 4.00 -17.01
C ARG A 454 -28.54 3.05 -15.86
N ASP A 455 -28.68 1.74 -16.09
CA ASP A 455 -28.43 0.72 -15.07
C ASP A 455 -26.97 0.70 -14.60
N ALA A 456 -26.02 0.88 -15.53
CA ALA A 456 -24.61 0.91 -15.21
C ALA A 456 -24.25 2.16 -14.39
N VAL A 457 -24.78 3.33 -14.76
CA VAL A 457 -24.60 4.57 -14.02
C VAL A 457 -25.28 4.49 -12.65
N GLN A 458 -26.49 3.93 -12.56
CA GLN A 458 -27.18 3.76 -11.28
C GLN A 458 -26.36 2.90 -10.32
N ARG A 459 -25.89 1.72 -10.76
CA ARG A 459 -25.04 0.84 -9.93
C ARG A 459 -23.75 1.52 -9.48
N LEU A 460 -23.12 2.30 -10.35
CA LEU A 460 -21.90 3.04 -10.03
C LEU A 460 -22.14 4.05 -8.88
N TYR A 461 -23.23 4.82 -8.96
CA TYR A 461 -23.58 5.80 -7.93
C TYR A 461 -24.06 5.16 -6.63
N GLU A 462 -24.76 4.02 -6.72
CA GLU A 462 -25.14 3.21 -5.55
C GLU A 462 -23.88 2.68 -4.83
N GLN A 463 -22.94 2.08 -5.58
CA GLN A 463 -21.66 1.60 -5.03
C GLN A 463 -20.86 2.75 -4.39
N MET A 464 -20.73 3.89 -5.06
CA MET A 464 -20.04 5.06 -4.49
C MET A 464 -20.70 5.53 -3.19
N LYS A 465 -22.04 5.54 -3.13
CA LYS A 465 -22.78 5.91 -1.92
C LYS A 465 -22.59 4.91 -0.80
N GLU A 466 -22.60 3.60 -1.09
CA GLU A 466 -22.32 2.54 -0.14
C GLU A 466 -20.92 2.69 0.46
N ASP A 467 -19.91 2.88 -0.39
CA ASP A 467 -18.51 3.07 0.01
C ASP A 467 -18.35 4.28 0.93
N ALA A 468 -18.90 5.42 0.54
CA ALA A 468 -18.86 6.64 1.34
C ALA A 468 -19.62 6.51 2.67
N THR A 469 -20.74 5.76 2.70
CA THR A 469 -21.49 5.51 3.93
C THR A 469 -20.68 4.67 4.91
N TYR A 470 -20.05 3.60 4.43
CA TYR A 470 -19.20 2.75 5.25
C TYR A 470 -18.00 3.52 5.80
N TRP A 471 -17.29 4.30 4.97
CA TRP A 471 -16.12 5.05 5.42
C TRP A 471 -16.46 6.19 6.38
N LEU A 472 -17.64 6.82 6.28
CA LEU A 472 -18.13 7.72 7.33
C LEU A 472 -18.25 7.00 8.69
N GLY A 473 -18.75 5.77 8.69
CA GLY A 473 -18.80 4.94 9.90
C GLY A 473 -17.42 4.57 10.44
N VAL A 474 -16.46 4.25 9.57
CA VAL A 474 -15.07 3.95 9.97
C VAL A 474 -14.38 5.17 10.57
N VAL A 475 -14.54 6.35 9.96
CA VAL A 475 -13.92 7.60 10.42
C VAL A 475 -14.51 8.05 11.76
N THR A 476 -15.84 8.03 11.90
CA THR A 476 -16.51 8.40 13.16
C THR A 476 -16.17 7.43 14.28
N LEU A 477 -16.02 6.14 13.98
CA LEU A 477 -15.50 5.15 14.94
C LEU A 477 -14.06 5.47 15.35
N ALA A 478 -13.21 5.93 14.44
CA ALA A 478 -11.83 6.31 14.74
C ALA A 478 -11.75 7.57 15.63
N GLU A 479 -12.73 8.47 15.52
CA GLU A 479 -12.90 9.65 16.39
C GLU A 479 -13.58 9.31 17.73
N GLU A 480 -13.90 8.04 17.98
CA GLU A 480 -14.64 7.56 19.15
C GLU A 480 -16.05 8.17 19.29
N ASP A 481 -16.60 8.71 18.20
CA ASP A 481 -18.02 9.10 18.10
C ASP A 481 -18.88 7.86 17.84
N TYR A 482 -19.01 7.04 18.90
CA TYR A 482 -19.62 5.72 18.80
C TYR A 482 -21.10 5.77 18.39
N GLU A 483 -21.85 6.78 18.83
CA GLU A 483 -23.27 6.92 18.49
C GLU A 483 -23.46 7.18 16.98
N THR A 484 -22.67 8.10 16.41
CA THR A 484 -22.70 8.36 14.97
C THR A 484 -22.17 7.15 14.18
N ALA A 485 -21.14 6.47 14.70
CA ALA A 485 -20.62 5.25 14.08
C ALA A 485 -21.66 4.12 14.05
N ILE A 486 -22.45 3.95 15.12
CA ILE A 486 -23.55 2.98 15.18
C ILE A 486 -24.59 3.26 14.09
N ASP A 487 -24.95 4.52 13.87
CA ASP A 487 -25.90 4.90 12.83
C ASP A 487 -25.39 4.55 11.42
N TYR A 488 -24.15 4.93 11.09
CA TYR A 488 -23.56 4.65 9.79
C TYR A 488 -23.29 3.17 9.54
N LEU A 489 -22.71 2.46 10.52
CA LEU A 489 -22.30 1.06 10.36
C LEU A 489 -23.49 0.10 10.49
N GLY A 490 -24.40 0.36 11.43
CA GLY A 490 -25.61 -0.44 11.65
C GLY A 490 -26.68 -0.10 10.62
N ARG A 491 -27.45 0.96 10.87
CA ARG A 491 -28.64 1.30 10.08
C ARG A 491 -28.34 1.57 8.61
N MET A 492 -27.27 2.32 8.32
CA MET A 492 -27.03 2.82 6.96
C MET A 492 -26.17 1.89 6.09
N THR A 493 -25.47 0.93 6.70
CA THR A 493 -24.62 -0.03 5.97
C THR A 493 -25.14 -1.45 6.13
N LEU A 494 -25.13 -1.99 7.36
CA LEU A 494 -25.45 -3.39 7.61
C LEU A 494 -26.94 -3.71 7.43
N GLU A 495 -27.85 -2.92 7.97
CA GLU A 495 -29.30 -3.13 7.81
C GLU A 495 -29.77 -2.79 6.39
N ALA A 496 -29.19 -1.77 5.78
CA ALA A 496 -29.52 -1.34 4.42
C ALA A 496 -29.07 -2.35 3.35
N SER A 497 -27.96 -3.05 3.58
CA SER A 497 -27.43 -4.07 2.68
C SER A 497 -26.77 -5.22 3.46
N PRO A 498 -27.57 -6.15 4.02
CA PRO A 498 -27.07 -7.21 4.90
C PRO A 498 -26.07 -8.17 4.26
N ASP A 499 -26.15 -8.31 2.94
CA ASP A 499 -25.26 -9.13 2.10
C ASP A 499 -24.34 -8.25 1.23
N GLY A 500 -24.27 -6.94 1.51
CA GLY A 500 -23.45 -6.00 0.78
C GLY A 500 -21.95 -6.23 0.97
N ARG A 501 -21.13 -5.65 0.08
CA ARG A 501 -19.66 -5.77 0.11
C ARG A 501 -19.00 -5.33 1.42
N TRP A 502 -19.68 -4.50 2.20
CA TRP A 502 -19.21 -3.98 3.48
C TRP A 502 -19.81 -4.67 4.69
N ALA A 503 -20.80 -5.56 4.52
CA ALA A 503 -21.58 -6.09 5.63
C ALA A 503 -20.73 -6.78 6.70
N ALA A 504 -19.76 -7.60 6.30
CA ALA A 504 -18.85 -8.25 7.23
C ALA A 504 -18.04 -7.25 8.06
N ALA A 505 -17.39 -6.27 7.42
CA ALA A 505 -16.57 -5.30 8.13
C ALA A 505 -17.40 -4.29 8.94
N ALA A 506 -18.58 -3.91 8.44
CA ALA A 506 -19.54 -3.09 9.17
C ALA A 506 -19.96 -3.76 10.47
N ARG A 507 -20.22 -5.07 10.46
CA ARG A 507 -20.54 -5.86 11.66
C ARG A 507 -19.41 -5.83 12.70
N LEU A 508 -18.16 -6.00 12.28
CA LEU A 508 -16.99 -5.97 13.17
C LEU A 508 -16.74 -4.58 13.77
N ASN A 509 -16.82 -3.54 12.94
CA ASN A 509 -16.65 -2.16 13.39
C ASN A 509 -17.83 -1.70 14.26
N LEU A 510 -19.06 -2.14 13.95
CA LEU A 510 -20.24 -1.89 14.78
C LEU A 510 -20.12 -2.56 16.15
N ALA A 511 -19.59 -3.80 16.22
CA ALA A 511 -19.31 -4.45 17.50
C ALA A 511 -18.35 -3.63 18.35
N THR A 512 -17.32 -3.03 17.74
CA THR A 512 -16.39 -2.12 18.44
C THR A 512 -17.12 -0.87 18.96
N ALA A 513 -17.97 -0.25 18.14
CA ALA A 513 -18.76 0.91 18.56
C ALA A 513 -19.74 0.56 19.71
N LYS A 514 -20.37 -0.62 19.66
CA LYS A 514 -21.28 -1.13 20.69
C LYS A 514 -20.56 -1.37 22.02
N VAL A 515 -19.32 -1.86 22.01
CA VAL A 515 -18.48 -1.90 23.22
C VAL A 515 -18.24 -0.49 23.76
N GLY A 516 -17.95 0.48 22.88
CA GLY A 516 -17.70 1.89 23.26
C GLY A 516 -18.86 2.56 24.01
N VAL A 517 -20.12 2.21 23.70
CA VAL A 517 -21.32 2.69 24.42
C VAL A 517 -21.77 1.76 25.56
N GLY A 518 -21.00 0.73 25.90
CA GLY A 518 -21.33 -0.23 26.96
C GLY A 518 -22.35 -1.31 26.58
N ALA A 519 -22.80 -1.37 25.32
CA ALA A 519 -23.71 -2.38 24.79
C ALA A 519 -23.00 -3.72 24.48
N THR A 520 -22.31 -4.27 25.48
CA THR A 520 -21.41 -5.44 25.34
C THR A 520 -22.15 -6.68 24.83
N ALA A 521 -23.39 -6.91 25.26
CA ALA A 521 -24.17 -8.07 24.81
C ALA A 521 -24.48 -8.01 23.29
N GLU A 522 -24.81 -6.83 22.76
CA GLU A 522 -25.02 -6.64 21.33
C GLU A 522 -23.71 -6.81 20.54
N ALA A 523 -22.59 -6.32 21.07
CA ALA A 523 -21.28 -6.51 20.46
C ALA A 523 -20.91 -8.00 20.34
N ILE A 524 -21.14 -8.79 21.40
CA ILE A 524 -20.91 -10.25 21.40
C ILE A 524 -21.78 -10.94 20.34
N ALA A 525 -23.05 -10.56 20.22
CA ALA A 525 -23.93 -11.11 19.19
C ALA A 525 -23.42 -10.85 17.77
N LEU A 526 -23.03 -9.60 17.49
CA LEU A 526 -22.45 -9.21 16.19
C LEU A 526 -21.17 -9.99 15.88
N LEU A 527 -20.28 -10.18 16.84
CA LEU A 527 -19.04 -10.93 16.63
C LEU A 527 -19.29 -12.41 16.34
N ASN A 528 -20.27 -13.03 17.01
CA ASN A 528 -20.63 -14.42 16.79
C ASN A 528 -21.32 -14.67 15.44
N GLU A 529 -21.97 -13.65 14.88
CA GLU A 529 -22.59 -13.70 13.55
C GLU A 529 -21.59 -13.56 12.39
N ASP A 530 -20.34 -13.19 12.66
CA ASP A 530 -19.34 -12.99 11.61
C ASP A 530 -19.08 -14.28 10.82
N ARG A 531 -19.15 -14.16 9.50
CA ARG A 531 -18.91 -15.23 8.52
C ARG A 531 -17.68 -14.97 7.65
N SER A 532 -17.00 -13.84 7.86
CA SER A 532 -15.81 -13.46 7.11
C SER A 532 -14.64 -14.41 7.36
N PRO A 533 -13.54 -14.27 6.60
CA PRO A 533 -12.27 -14.91 6.96
C PRO A 533 -11.82 -14.64 8.41
N GLN A 534 -12.22 -13.51 9.01
CA GLN A 534 -11.86 -13.11 10.37
C GLN A 534 -12.72 -13.73 11.48
N ARG A 535 -13.77 -14.50 11.14
CA ARG A 535 -14.73 -15.07 12.11
C ARG A 535 -14.12 -15.79 13.31
N PHE A 536 -12.93 -16.38 13.17
CA PHE A 536 -12.24 -17.06 14.29
C PHE A 536 -11.75 -16.04 15.32
N GLY A 537 -11.12 -14.95 14.88
CA GLY A 537 -10.77 -13.82 15.73
C GLY A 537 -11.99 -13.12 16.32
N SER A 538 -13.08 -13.01 15.54
CA SER A 538 -14.34 -12.45 16.02
C SER A 538 -14.90 -13.25 17.21
N ARG A 539 -14.88 -14.59 17.12
CA ARG A 539 -15.32 -15.47 18.22
C ARG A 539 -14.40 -15.43 19.44
N LEU A 540 -13.08 -15.34 19.24
CA LEU A 540 -12.12 -15.14 20.33
C LEU A 540 -12.45 -13.86 21.10
N ARG A 541 -12.60 -12.74 20.38
CA ARG A 541 -12.97 -11.45 20.99
C ARG A 541 -14.34 -11.48 21.66
N ALA A 542 -15.30 -12.22 21.11
CA ALA A 542 -16.61 -12.40 21.74
C ALA A 542 -16.50 -13.13 23.09
N ALA A 543 -15.65 -14.18 23.16
CA ALA A 543 -15.40 -14.92 24.39
C ALA A 543 -14.70 -14.04 25.45
N GLU A 544 -13.68 -13.28 25.05
CA GLU A 544 -12.97 -12.34 25.95
C GLU A 544 -13.91 -11.29 26.55
N LEU A 545 -14.82 -10.73 25.73
CA LEU A 545 -15.83 -9.78 26.19
C LEU A 545 -16.83 -10.40 27.17
N ALA A 546 -17.24 -11.65 26.92
CA ALA A 546 -18.15 -12.37 27.81
C ALA A 546 -17.50 -12.62 29.18
N GLU A 547 -16.25 -13.09 29.20
CA GLU A 547 -15.48 -13.34 30.42
C GLU A 547 -15.27 -12.04 31.22
N SER A 548 -14.91 -10.95 30.53
CA SER A 548 -14.72 -9.64 31.16
C SER A 548 -16.02 -9.11 31.78
N ALA A 549 -17.16 -9.30 31.10
CA ALA A 549 -18.47 -8.90 31.60
C ALA A 549 -18.95 -9.75 32.80
N GLU A 550 -18.52 -11.01 32.89
CA GLU A 550 -18.77 -11.87 34.07
C GLU A 550 -17.92 -11.45 35.27
N LYS A 551 -16.61 -11.21 35.06
CA LYS A 551 -15.69 -10.71 36.09
C LYS A 551 -16.18 -9.40 36.70
N ASN A 552 -16.54 -8.43 35.87
CA ASN A 552 -17.06 -7.13 36.34
C ASN A 552 -18.36 -7.28 37.14
N ARG A 553 -19.23 -8.22 36.78
CA ARG A 553 -20.47 -8.51 37.54
C ARG A 553 -20.17 -9.14 38.89
N ALA A 554 -19.17 -10.02 38.98
CA ALA A 554 -18.75 -10.62 40.24
C ALA A 554 -18.09 -9.61 41.19
N GLU A 555 -17.36 -8.63 40.67
CA GLU A 555 -16.72 -7.57 41.46
C GLU A 555 -17.70 -6.53 42.01
N VAL A 556 -18.77 -6.20 41.27
CA VAL A 556 -19.82 -5.26 41.72
C VAL A 556 -20.85 -5.93 42.64
N GLY A 557 -20.91 -7.27 42.65
CA GLY A 557 -21.79 -8.06 43.50
C GLY A 557 -21.22 -8.40 44.89
N ASN A 558 -19.93 -8.12 45.12
CA ASN A 558 -19.27 -8.12 46.44
C ASN A 558 -19.16 -6.70 46.98
#